data_AF-A0A151SPX4-F1
#
_entry.id   AF-A0A151SPX4-F1
#
_cell.length_a   1.000
_cell.length_b   1.000
_cell.length_c   1.000
_cell.angle_alpha   90.00
_cell.angle_beta   90.00
_cell.angle_gamma   90.00
#
_symmetry.space_group_name_H-M   'P 1'
#
loop_
_entity.id
_entity.type
_entity.pdbx_description
1 polymer ?
#
loop_
_entity_poly.entity_id
_entity_poly.type
_entity_poly.pdbx_seq_one_letter_code
_entity_poly.pdbx_strand_id
1 'polypeptide(L)'
;MILSFISVENEKLLNSIEVVRDFPEVFSDDIPGLPPKRELEFSIDLIQGAGPVSISPYRMAPAELSELKKEVVEYVASCIVCQKAKVEHKKPGGLLQMMEVPKWKWDSITMDFFVGLPRSGKNCDSIWVIVDRLTKCAHFLPVNIKWSLEKLTQLYIKEIFRLHGVPSSIISDRDPRFISRFWRSLHQTLGTKLRLSSAYHPQTDGQFERTIQSLEDLLRACILDHLGSWEEMLPLVDFTYNNSFHASIGMTPFEALYRRKCRTPLCWFKEGESMMVGPEIILQTTEKVKQIQERMKAAQSRQKSYADKRRKPLEFSEGEYVFLKVTPTTGVGRAIKAKKLNPKFIGSYQILKRIGPVAYQIALPSFLSNLHDVFHVSQLRKYIRDSSHVVEMDEVQVRKDLTYEKRPIAVIDHKLKELRGKSIKLVKILWDAATGEATWEIESQFKE
;
A
#
# COMPACT_ATOMS: atom_id res chain seq x y z
N MET A 1 -13.03 62.49 40.89
CA MET A 1 -12.37 61.30 41.44
C MET A 1 -12.98 59.97 40.92
N ILE A 2 -13.61 59.96 39.73
CA ILE A 2 -14.27 58.75 39.16
C ILE A 2 -13.62 58.32 37.81
N LEU A 3 -12.89 59.20 37.13
CA LEU A 3 -12.24 58.88 35.85
C LEU A 3 -10.86 58.20 35.96
N SER A 4 -10.24 58.18 37.15
CA SER A 4 -8.93 57.55 37.36
C SER A 4 -8.99 56.07 37.78
N PHE A 5 -10.18 55.57 38.15
CA PHE A 5 -10.36 54.15 38.52
C PHE A 5 -10.65 53.25 37.31
N ILE A 6 -11.16 53.81 36.20
CA ILE A 6 -11.55 53.05 35.00
C ILE A 6 -10.33 52.63 34.14
N SER A 7 -9.20 53.35 34.20
CA SER A 7 -8.04 53.02 33.35
C SER A 7 -7.28 51.78 33.84
N VAL A 8 -7.17 51.58 35.16
CA VAL A 8 -6.34 50.51 35.75
C VAL A 8 -7.01 49.13 35.65
N GLU A 9 -8.35 49.06 35.68
CA GLU A 9 -9.08 47.80 35.49
C GLU A 9 -9.05 47.31 34.03
N ASN A 10 -9.07 48.22 33.05
CA ASN A 10 -9.06 47.88 31.63
C ASN A 10 -7.69 47.38 31.13
N GLU A 11 -6.58 47.94 31.62
CA GLU A 11 -5.23 47.45 31.28
C GLU A 11 -5.00 46.01 31.74
N LYS A 12 -5.50 45.64 32.93
CA LYS A 12 -5.45 44.26 33.43
C LYS A 12 -6.28 43.30 32.59
N LEU A 13 -7.39 43.77 32.00
CA LEU A 13 -8.28 42.97 31.17
C LEU A 13 -7.68 42.74 29.77
N LEU A 14 -7.04 43.75 29.18
CA LEU A 14 -6.37 43.67 27.88
C LEU A 14 -5.17 42.71 27.89
N ASN A 15 -4.35 42.75 28.95
CA ASN A 15 -3.20 41.85 29.12
C ASN A 15 -3.59 40.38 29.43
N SER A 16 -4.88 40.11 29.70
CA SER A 16 -5.40 38.74 29.86
C SER A 16 -5.77 38.07 28.53
N ILE A 17 -5.80 38.82 27.42
CA ILE A 17 -6.13 38.32 26.09
C ILE A 17 -4.88 37.73 25.46
N GLU A 18 -4.91 36.43 25.18
CA GLU A 18 -3.76 35.65 24.69
C GLU A 18 -3.07 36.27 23.46
N VAL A 19 -3.88 36.73 22.49
CA VAL A 19 -3.39 37.38 21.26
C VAL A 19 -2.64 38.70 21.52
N VAL A 20 -3.06 39.47 22.52
CA VAL A 20 -2.40 40.76 22.83
C VAL A 20 -1.05 40.51 23.51
N ARG A 21 -0.99 39.50 24.37
CA ARG A 21 0.24 39.08 25.05
C ARG A 21 1.27 38.47 24.12
N ASP A 22 0.81 37.71 23.12
CA ASP A 22 1.71 36.98 22.21
C ASP A 22 2.29 37.88 21.09
N PHE A 23 1.73 39.09 20.89
CA PHE A 23 2.17 40.04 19.85
C PHE A 23 2.32 41.48 20.37
N PRO A 24 3.20 41.72 21.37
CA PRO A 24 3.36 43.03 21.99
C PRO A 24 3.90 44.09 21.02
N GLU A 25 4.67 43.70 19.98
CA GLU A 25 5.13 44.65 18.97
C GLU A 25 4.02 45.25 18.09
N VAL A 26 2.87 44.56 17.97
CA VAL A 26 1.72 45.02 17.17
C VAL A 26 0.78 45.90 18.00
N PHE A 27 0.64 45.55 19.28
CA PHE A 27 -0.22 46.24 20.25
C PHE A 27 0.61 47.08 21.23
N SER A 28 1.59 47.82 20.71
CA SER A 28 2.38 48.76 21.51
C SER A 28 1.51 49.92 21.99
N ASP A 29 1.65 50.32 23.26
CA ASP A 29 0.99 51.50 23.83
C ASP A 29 1.44 52.80 23.14
N ASP A 30 2.66 52.77 22.56
CA ASP A 30 3.20 53.82 21.71
C ASP A 30 2.73 53.63 20.26
N ILE A 31 1.45 53.92 20.00
CA ILE A 31 0.93 54.05 18.64
C ILE A 31 1.51 55.35 18.07
N PRO A 32 2.24 55.34 16.94
CA PRO A 32 2.58 56.60 16.26
C PRO A 32 1.24 57.23 15.91
N GLY A 33 0.96 58.44 16.41
CA GLY A 33 -0.36 59.05 16.36
C GLY A 33 -1.01 59.02 14.96
N LEU A 34 -2.29 59.40 14.89
CA LEU A 34 -3.13 59.38 13.68
C LEU A 34 -2.31 59.54 12.38
N PRO A 35 -2.49 58.64 11.38
CA PRO A 35 -1.68 58.65 10.17
C PRO A 35 -1.59 60.05 9.57
N PRO A 36 -0.43 60.43 9.00
CA PRO A 36 -0.24 61.77 8.46
C PRO A 36 -1.38 62.11 7.51
N LYS A 37 -1.93 63.33 7.65
CA LYS A 37 -2.97 63.84 6.74
C LYS A 37 -2.45 63.71 5.31
N ARG A 38 -3.11 62.87 4.51
CA ARG A 38 -2.79 62.72 3.09
C ARG A 38 -3.10 64.05 2.40
N GLU A 39 -2.23 64.49 1.49
CA GLU A 39 -2.44 65.74 0.71
C GLU A 39 -3.68 65.69 -0.20
N LEU A 40 -4.17 64.48 -0.50
CA LEU A 40 -5.40 64.23 -1.26
C LEU A 40 -6.42 63.51 -0.36
N GLU A 41 -7.52 64.20 -0.06
CA GLU A 41 -8.73 63.56 0.46
C GLU A 41 -9.38 62.77 -0.67
N PHE A 42 -9.47 61.44 -0.51
CA PHE A 42 -10.31 60.62 -1.37
C PHE A 42 -11.77 60.84 -0.98
N SER A 43 -12.43 61.82 -1.57
CA SER A 43 -13.89 61.93 -1.53
C SER A 43 -14.51 60.99 -2.56
N ILE A 44 -15.51 60.22 -2.14
CA ILE A 44 -16.42 59.56 -3.09
C ILE A 44 -17.52 60.57 -3.34
N ASP A 45 -17.51 61.20 -4.51
CA ASP A 45 -18.53 62.16 -4.89
C ASP A 45 -19.86 61.41 -5.12
N LEU A 46 -20.74 61.48 -4.12
CA LEU A 46 -22.09 60.93 -4.24
C LEU A 46 -22.91 61.88 -5.13
N ILE A 47 -23.52 61.33 -6.18
CA ILE A 47 -24.46 62.08 -7.02
C ILE A 47 -25.61 62.59 -6.14
N GLN A 48 -25.99 63.85 -6.30
CA GLN A 48 -27.04 64.48 -5.50
C GLN A 48 -28.36 63.71 -5.65
N GLY A 49 -28.87 63.15 -4.54
CA GLY A 49 -30.06 62.29 -4.51
C GLY A 49 -29.80 60.78 -4.54
N ALA A 50 -28.55 60.34 -4.61
CA ALA A 50 -28.21 58.92 -4.50
C ALA A 50 -28.41 58.41 -3.05
N GLY A 51 -29.43 57.56 -2.87
CA GLY A 51 -29.61 56.80 -1.63
C GLY A 51 -28.62 55.63 -1.52
N PRO A 52 -28.52 54.97 -0.35
CA PRO A 52 -27.72 53.76 -0.20
C PRO A 52 -28.15 52.71 -1.22
N VAL A 53 -27.19 52.09 -1.91
CA VAL A 53 -27.46 50.96 -2.80
C VAL A 53 -27.92 49.76 -1.96
N SER A 54 -29.23 49.68 -1.70
CA SER A 54 -29.88 48.56 -1.04
C SER A 54 -30.37 47.58 -2.11
N ILE A 55 -29.44 46.85 -2.72
CA ILE A 55 -29.81 45.72 -3.58
C ILE A 55 -30.26 44.60 -2.65
N SER A 56 -31.54 44.20 -2.74
CA SER A 56 -32.02 42.99 -2.07
C SER A 56 -31.17 41.81 -2.52
N PRO A 57 -30.51 41.07 -1.61
CA PRO A 57 -29.78 39.87 -2.00
C PRO A 57 -30.74 38.97 -2.75
N TYR A 58 -30.33 38.40 -3.88
CA TYR A 58 -31.09 37.36 -4.59
C TYR A 58 -31.36 36.21 -3.61
N ARG A 59 -32.45 36.28 -2.85
CA ARG A 59 -32.91 35.24 -1.94
C ARG A 59 -33.88 34.38 -2.72
N MET A 60 -33.32 33.40 -3.41
CA MET A 60 -34.08 32.21 -3.79
C MET A 60 -34.78 31.69 -2.53
N ALA A 61 -36.05 31.28 -2.63
CA ALA A 61 -36.77 30.81 -1.46
C ALA A 61 -36.05 29.59 -0.86
N PRO A 62 -36.04 29.37 0.48
CA PRO A 62 -35.32 28.25 1.08
C PRO A 62 -35.69 26.88 0.48
N ALA A 63 -36.94 26.70 0.06
CA ALA A 63 -37.41 25.49 -0.61
C ALA A 63 -36.81 25.34 -2.02
N GLU A 64 -36.83 26.39 -2.83
CA GLU A 64 -36.23 26.42 -4.18
C GLU A 64 -34.71 26.20 -4.12
N LEU A 65 -34.03 26.82 -3.15
CA LEU A 65 -32.59 26.60 -2.93
C LEU A 65 -32.29 25.16 -2.49
N SER A 66 -33.18 24.53 -1.72
CA SER A 66 -33.06 23.13 -1.33
C SER A 66 -33.22 22.19 -2.52
N GLU A 67 -34.22 22.44 -3.37
CA GLU A 67 -34.47 21.66 -4.58
C GLU A 67 -33.30 21.81 -5.57
N LEU A 68 -32.85 23.04 -5.82
CA LEU A 68 -31.69 23.29 -6.69
C LEU A 68 -30.42 22.60 -6.17
N LYS A 69 -30.17 22.62 -4.85
CA LYS A 69 -29.03 21.90 -4.26
C LYS A 69 -29.14 20.40 -4.50
N LYS A 70 -30.34 19.84 -4.38
CA LYS A 70 -30.60 18.42 -4.63
C LYS A 70 -30.36 18.07 -6.10
N GLU A 71 -30.92 18.83 -7.02
CA GLU A 71 -30.72 18.65 -8.48
C GLU A 71 -29.23 18.73 -8.86
N VAL A 72 -28.51 19.74 -8.34
CA VAL A 72 -27.07 19.88 -8.58
C VAL A 72 -26.29 18.69 -8.02
N VAL A 73 -26.65 18.19 -6.83
CA VAL A 73 -26.01 17.00 -6.24
C VAL A 73 -26.27 15.76 -7.09
N GLU A 74 -27.50 15.56 -7.54
CA GLU A 74 -27.88 14.43 -8.41
C GLU A 74 -27.15 14.50 -9.75
N TYR A 75 -27.13 15.67 -10.39
CA TYR A 75 -26.41 15.91 -11.64
C TYR A 75 -24.90 15.68 -11.51
N VAL A 76 -24.26 16.21 -10.46
CA VAL A 76 -22.82 16.01 -10.25
C VAL A 76 -22.50 14.56 -9.90
N ALA A 77 -23.41 13.85 -9.21
CA ALA A 77 -23.26 12.44 -8.89
C ALA A 77 -23.36 11.56 -10.15
N SER A 78 -24.28 11.87 -11.08
CA SER A 78 -24.42 11.15 -12.34
C SER A 78 -23.41 11.59 -13.40
N CYS A 79 -22.86 12.81 -13.36
CA CYS A 79 -21.90 13.32 -14.35
C CYS A 79 -20.71 12.37 -14.60
N ILE A 80 -20.64 11.77 -15.81
CA ILE A 80 -19.61 10.80 -16.19
C ILE A 80 -18.17 11.33 -16.05
N VAL A 81 -17.94 12.60 -16.43
CA VAL A 81 -16.63 13.25 -16.32
C VAL A 81 -16.22 13.37 -14.85
N CYS A 82 -17.15 13.80 -13.98
CA CYS A 82 -16.90 13.87 -12.54
C CYS A 82 -16.66 12.49 -11.93
N GLN A 83 -17.42 11.47 -12.34
CA GLN A 83 -17.24 10.09 -11.88
C GLN A 83 -15.88 9.51 -12.30
N LYS A 84 -15.38 9.82 -13.51
CA LYS A 84 -14.09 9.35 -14.01
C LYS A 84 -12.87 10.12 -13.47
N ALA A 85 -13.00 11.43 -13.28
CA ALA A 85 -11.88 12.30 -12.94
C ALA A 85 -11.70 12.53 -11.43
N LYS A 86 -12.79 12.77 -10.69
CA LYS A 86 -12.71 13.18 -9.28
C LYS A 86 -12.32 12.00 -8.39
N VAL A 87 -11.34 12.23 -7.52
CA VAL A 87 -10.93 11.28 -6.49
C VAL A 87 -11.95 11.31 -5.35
N GLU A 88 -12.40 10.15 -4.88
CA GLU A 88 -13.15 10.08 -3.63
C GLU A 88 -12.21 10.30 -2.44
N HIS A 89 -12.36 11.43 -1.74
CA HIS A 89 -11.72 11.68 -0.45
C HIS A 89 -12.47 10.96 0.71
N LYS A 90 -12.96 9.74 0.46
CA LYS A 90 -13.64 8.90 1.45
C LYS A 90 -12.66 7.87 2.02
N LYS A 91 -12.97 7.37 3.21
CA LYS A 91 -12.29 6.19 3.76
C LYS A 91 -12.33 5.03 2.73
N PRO A 92 -11.24 4.28 2.53
CA PRO A 92 -11.23 3.14 1.61
C PRO A 92 -12.33 2.14 1.94
N GLY A 93 -12.98 1.61 0.89
CA GLY A 93 -14.00 0.58 1.02
C GLY A 93 -13.40 -0.80 1.34
N GLY A 94 -14.16 -1.62 2.07
CA GLY A 94 -13.84 -3.02 2.35
C GLY A 94 -13.21 -3.23 3.72
N LEU A 95 -13.99 -3.78 4.64
CA LEU A 95 -13.53 -4.15 5.98
C LEU A 95 -12.46 -5.24 5.92
N LEU A 96 -11.55 -5.22 6.89
CA LEU A 96 -10.47 -6.20 6.96
C LEU A 96 -11.06 -7.61 7.15
N GLN A 97 -10.69 -8.51 6.24
CA GLN A 97 -11.04 -9.92 6.34
C GLN A 97 -10.00 -10.65 7.19
N MET A 98 -10.47 -11.30 8.25
CA MET A 98 -9.61 -12.15 9.07
C MET A 98 -9.37 -13.45 8.33
N MET A 99 -8.11 -13.86 8.25
CA MET A 99 -7.79 -15.19 7.78
C MET A 99 -7.97 -16.20 8.90
N GLU A 100 -8.53 -17.36 8.55
CA GLU A 100 -8.63 -18.51 9.47
C GLU A 100 -7.26 -18.83 10.09
N VAL A 101 -7.25 -19.00 11.41
CA VAL A 101 -6.07 -19.44 12.15
C VAL A 101 -5.89 -20.94 11.90
N PRO A 102 -4.69 -21.39 11.47
CA PRO A 102 -4.45 -22.80 11.19
C PRO A 102 -4.67 -23.68 12.43
N LYS A 103 -5.14 -24.91 12.22
CA LYS A 103 -5.41 -25.86 13.30
C LYS A 103 -4.13 -26.45 13.86
N TRP A 104 -3.14 -26.65 13.01
CA TRP A 104 -1.88 -27.30 13.37
C TRP A 104 -0.67 -26.63 12.73
N LYS A 105 0.50 -26.91 13.29
CA LYS A 105 1.79 -26.42 12.79
C LYS A 105 2.05 -26.97 11.39
N TRP A 106 2.55 -26.12 10.49
CA TRP A 106 2.88 -26.45 9.10
C TRP A 106 1.69 -26.92 8.23
N ASP A 107 0.46 -26.82 8.74
CA ASP A 107 -0.76 -27.14 8.00
C ASP A 107 -1.12 -26.05 6.97
N SER A 108 -0.71 -24.81 7.25
CA SER A 108 -0.93 -23.64 6.40
C SER A 108 0.31 -22.79 6.37
N ILE A 109 0.90 -22.61 5.19
CA ILE A 109 2.13 -21.84 5.00
C ILE A 109 1.89 -20.65 4.07
N THR A 110 2.75 -19.64 4.19
CA THR A 110 2.85 -18.54 3.24
C THR A 110 4.19 -18.56 2.54
N MET A 111 4.18 -18.21 1.26
CA MET A 111 5.36 -18.25 0.40
C MET A 111 5.46 -17.00 -0.45
N ASP A 112 6.67 -16.48 -0.61
CA ASP A 112 6.97 -15.41 -1.56
C ASP A 112 8.46 -15.41 -1.93
N PHE A 113 8.79 -14.66 -2.98
CA PHE A 113 10.16 -14.39 -3.37
C PHE A 113 10.57 -12.99 -2.98
N PHE A 114 11.61 -12.90 -2.15
CA PHE A 114 12.31 -11.66 -1.90
C PHE A 114 13.37 -11.47 -2.99
N VAL A 115 13.12 -10.54 -3.91
CA VAL A 115 13.88 -10.39 -5.17
C VAL A 115 14.72 -9.11 -5.18
N GLY A 116 15.68 -9.03 -6.09
CA GLY A 116 16.49 -7.81 -6.29
C GLY A 116 17.69 -7.69 -5.37
N LEU A 117 18.16 -8.82 -4.83
CA LEU A 117 19.39 -8.87 -4.06
C LEU A 117 20.62 -8.80 -4.99
N PRO A 118 21.77 -8.28 -4.49
CA PRO A 118 23.04 -8.41 -5.19
C PRO A 118 23.34 -9.88 -5.48
N ARG A 119 23.87 -10.20 -6.66
CA ARG A 119 24.22 -11.59 -6.98
C ARG A 119 25.28 -12.12 -6.01
N SER A 120 25.03 -13.29 -5.45
CA SER A 120 25.98 -14.01 -4.60
C SER A 120 27.03 -14.77 -5.42
N GLY A 121 28.08 -15.26 -4.75
CA GLY A 121 29.12 -16.09 -5.37
C GLY A 121 28.61 -17.40 -5.97
N LYS A 122 27.48 -17.94 -5.47
CA LYS A 122 26.82 -19.15 -6.01
C LYS A 122 25.74 -18.83 -7.04
N ASN A 123 25.72 -17.59 -7.55
CA ASN A 123 24.76 -17.11 -8.55
C ASN A 123 23.30 -17.14 -8.05
N CYS A 124 23.07 -16.87 -6.77
CA CYS A 124 21.74 -16.60 -6.22
C CYS A 124 21.47 -15.09 -6.27
N ASP A 125 20.23 -14.68 -6.51
CA ASP A 125 19.82 -13.27 -6.63
C ASP A 125 18.52 -12.95 -5.88
N SER A 126 17.95 -13.95 -5.21
CA SER A 126 16.67 -13.86 -4.53
C SER A 126 16.63 -14.83 -3.34
N ILE A 127 15.70 -14.63 -2.41
CA ILE A 127 15.41 -15.54 -1.31
C ILE A 127 13.96 -16.04 -1.47
N TRP A 128 13.76 -17.35 -1.43
CA TRP A 128 12.44 -17.93 -1.29
C TRP A 128 12.10 -18.02 0.19
N VAL A 129 11.13 -17.21 0.61
CA VAL A 129 10.69 -17.09 1.98
C VAL A 129 9.47 -17.98 2.19
N ILE A 130 9.55 -18.90 3.15
CA ILE A 130 8.47 -19.84 3.46
C ILE A 130 8.19 -19.77 4.95
N VAL A 131 6.95 -19.47 5.35
CA VAL A 131 6.59 -19.20 6.75
C VAL A 131 5.38 -20.03 7.17
N ASP A 132 5.49 -20.74 8.29
CA ASP A 132 4.34 -21.38 8.93
C ASP A 132 3.43 -20.32 9.56
N ARG A 133 2.15 -20.32 9.17
CA ARG A 133 1.22 -19.31 9.64
C ARG A 133 0.88 -19.45 11.12
N LEU A 134 1.01 -20.64 11.72
CA LEU A 134 0.70 -20.85 13.13
C LEU A 134 1.89 -20.47 14.03
N THR A 135 3.00 -21.18 13.88
CA THR A 135 4.19 -21.01 14.74
C THR A 135 5.04 -19.82 14.37
N LYS A 136 4.84 -19.23 13.18
CA LYS A 136 5.69 -18.18 12.61
C LYS A 136 7.11 -18.63 12.29
N CYS A 137 7.38 -19.94 12.30
CA CYS A 137 8.66 -20.45 11.89
C CYS A 137 8.86 -20.18 10.40
N ALA A 138 9.98 -19.55 10.06
CA ALA A 138 10.36 -19.24 8.69
C ALA A 138 11.51 -20.15 8.23
N HIS A 139 11.61 -20.30 6.91
CA HIS A 139 12.76 -20.84 6.20
C HIS A 139 13.11 -19.84 5.10
N PHE A 140 14.38 -19.42 5.05
CA PHE A 140 14.91 -18.51 4.04
C PHE A 140 15.85 -19.26 3.11
N LEU A 141 15.38 -19.58 1.91
CA LEU A 141 16.13 -20.40 0.96
C LEU A 141 16.78 -19.53 -0.13
N PRO A 142 18.11 -19.58 -0.33
CA PRO A 142 18.73 -18.83 -1.41
C PRO A 142 18.35 -19.44 -2.76
N VAL A 143 17.87 -18.61 -3.68
CA VAL A 143 17.48 -19.03 -5.02
C VAL A 143 17.97 -18.06 -6.08
N ASN A 144 18.04 -18.54 -7.32
CA ASN A 144 18.08 -17.67 -8.47
C ASN A 144 16.68 -17.60 -9.07
N ILE A 145 16.22 -16.39 -9.38
CA ILE A 145 14.88 -16.15 -9.94
C ILE A 145 14.65 -16.91 -11.26
N LYS A 146 15.72 -17.17 -12.01
CA LYS A 146 15.71 -17.85 -13.31
C LYS A 146 15.79 -19.38 -13.20
N TRP A 147 15.91 -19.95 -12.00
CA TRP A 147 15.91 -21.40 -11.85
C TRP A 147 14.59 -22.00 -12.35
N SER A 148 14.69 -23.21 -12.90
CA SER A 148 13.52 -23.94 -13.36
C SER A 148 12.62 -24.35 -12.18
N LEU A 149 11.33 -24.54 -12.46
CA LEU A 149 10.36 -24.95 -11.45
C LEU A 149 10.67 -26.34 -10.88
N GLU A 150 11.28 -27.21 -11.67
CA GLU A 150 11.73 -28.54 -11.23
C GLU A 150 12.80 -28.41 -10.17
N LYS A 151 13.80 -27.53 -10.39
CA LYS A 151 14.87 -27.27 -9.41
C LYS A 151 14.32 -26.65 -8.13
N LEU A 152 13.41 -25.67 -8.24
CA LEU A 152 12.72 -25.09 -7.08
C LEU A 152 11.94 -26.16 -6.31
N THR A 153 11.24 -27.05 -7.02
CA THR A 153 10.47 -28.14 -6.40
C THR A 153 11.36 -29.13 -5.66
N GLN A 154 12.51 -29.50 -6.23
CA GLN A 154 13.49 -30.34 -5.55
C GLN A 154 14.00 -29.69 -4.25
N LEU A 155 14.30 -28.38 -4.29
CA LEU A 155 14.70 -27.63 -3.12
C LEU A 155 13.59 -27.60 -2.07
N TYR A 156 12.35 -27.36 -2.49
CA TYR A 156 11.18 -27.33 -1.62
C TYR A 156 10.93 -28.68 -0.93
N ILE A 157 11.06 -29.79 -1.67
CA ILE A 157 10.94 -31.13 -1.10
C ILE A 157 12.06 -31.38 -0.07
N LYS A 158 13.29 -31.02 -0.44
CA LYS A 158 14.48 -31.25 0.39
C LYS A 158 14.45 -30.46 1.70
N GLU A 159 14.05 -29.21 1.65
CA GLU A 159 14.17 -28.30 2.81
C GLU A 159 12.85 -28.19 3.59
N ILE A 160 11.68 -28.31 2.95
CA ILE A 160 10.40 -28.16 3.63
C ILE A 160 9.71 -29.51 3.85
N PHE A 161 9.44 -30.29 2.79
CA PHE A 161 8.69 -31.54 2.96
C PHE A 161 9.42 -32.54 3.84
N ARG A 162 10.74 -32.65 3.69
CA ARG A 162 11.58 -33.51 4.52
C ARG A 162 11.44 -33.19 6.01
N LEU A 163 11.30 -31.91 6.36
CA LEU A 163 11.28 -31.45 7.76
C LEU A 163 9.86 -31.44 8.35
N HIS A 164 8.88 -31.00 7.57
CA HIS A 164 7.57 -30.62 8.09
C HIS A 164 6.40 -31.37 7.44
N GLY A 165 6.65 -32.10 6.36
CA GLY A 165 5.62 -32.75 5.55
C GLY A 165 4.93 -31.80 4.58
N VAL A 166 3.85 -32.30 3.98
CA VAL A 166 3.06 -31.59 2.97
C VAL A 166 2.00 -30.72 3.66
N PRO A 167 1.95 -29.40 3.40
CA PRO A 167 0.93 -28.53 3.99
C PRO A 167 -0.45 -28.77 3.36
N SER A 168 -1.51 -28.60 4.13
CA SER A 168 -2.90 -28.65 3.62
C SER A 168 -3.25 -27.41 2.80
N SER A 169 -2.62 -26.26 3.06
CA SER A 169 -2.84 -25.04 2.30
C SER A 169 -1.59 -24.18 2.14
N ILE A 170 -1.48 -23.53 0.99
CA ILE A 170 -0.41 -22.57 0.70
C ILE A 170 -1.06 -21.25 0.29
N ILE A 171 -0.61 -20.16 0.91
CA ILE A 171 -0.94 -18.81 0.48
C ILE A 171 0.30 -18.22 -0.19
N SER A 172 0.16 -17.76 -1.42
CA SER A 172 1.26 -17.12 -2.15
C SER A 172 0.75 -15.92 -2.92
N ASP A 173 1.66 -15.10 -3.39
CA ASP A 173 1.33 -14.09 -4.39
C ASP A 173 1.01 -14.73 -5.76
N ARG A 174 0.84 -13.86 -6.75
CA ARG A 174 0.52 -14.24 -8.13
C ARG A 174 1.77 -14.32 -9.00
N ASP A 175 2.92 -14.65 -8.41
CA ASP A 175 4.12 -14.89 -9.19
C ASP A 175 3.86 -15.98 -10.25
N PRO A 176 4.31 -15.80 -11.51
CA PRO A 176 4.13 -16.77 -12.57
C PRO A 176 4.55 -18.21 -12.20
N ARG A 177 5.52 -18.36 -11.31
CA ARG A 177 6.00 -19.66 -10.80
C ARG A 177 4.92 -20.37 -9.99
N PHE A 178 4.21 -19.66 -9.11
CA PHE A 178 3.10 -20.21 -8.31
C PHE A 178 1.80 -20.39 -9.11
N ILE A 179 1.65 -19.66 -10.22
CA ILE A 179 0.50 -19.78 -11.12
C ILE A 179 0.68 -20.92 -12.14
N SER A 180 1.91 -21.37 -12.36
CA SER A 180 2.25 -22.35 -13.40
C SER A 180 1.40 -23.62 -13.31
N ARG A 181 1.12 -24.21 -14.49
CA ARG A 181 0.36 -25.48 -14.58
C ARG A 181 1.06 -26.60 -13.81
N PHE A 182 2.38 -26.63 -13.86
CA PHE A 182 3.20 -27.58 -13.11
C PHE A 182 2.97 -27.45 -11.60
N TRP A 183 3.09 -26.25 -11.03
CA TRP A 183 2.90 -26.03 -9.58
C TRP A 183 1.48 -26.38 -9.13
N ARG A 184 0.47 -26.02 -9.93
CA ARG A 184 -0.93 -26.39 -9.66
C ARG A 184 -1.13 -27.90 -9.68
N SER A 185 -0.60 -28.59 -10.69
CA SER A 185 -0.71 -30.05 -10.84
C SER A 185 -0.01 -30.79 -9.69
N LEU A 186 1.20 -30.34 -9.32
CA LEU A 186 1.95 -30.87 -8.18
C LEU A 186 1.12 -30.80 -6.90
N HIS A 187 0.61 -29.62 -6.55
CA HIS A 187 -0.14 -29.44 -5.31
C HIS A 187 -1.52 -30.08 -5.33
N GLN A 188 -2.17 -30.17 -6.48
CA GLN A 188 -3.40 -30.95 -6.64
C GLN A 188 -3.17 -32.43 -6.35
N THR A 189 -2.05 -32.99 -6.83
CA THR A 189 -1.67 -34.39 -6.58
C THR A 189 -1.33 -34.62 -5.11
N LEU A 190 -0.70 -33.64 -4.46
CA LEU A 190 -0.34 -33.68 -3.05
C LEU A 190 -1.51 -33.38 -2.09
N GLY A 191 -2.69 -33.01 -2.61
CA GLY A 191 -3.86 -32.63 -1.81
C GLY A 191 -3.76 -31.25 -1.13
N THR A 192 -2.80 -30.41 -1.54
CA THR A 192 -2.61 -29.07 -0.99
C THR A 192 -3.53 -28.05 -1.69
N LYS A 193 -4.24 -27.23 -0.90
CA LYS A 193 -5.08 -26.14 -1.40
C LYS A 193 -4.25 -24.86 -1.63
N LEU A 194 -4.08 -24.48 -2.89
CA LEU A 194 -3.44 -23.21 -3.25
C LEU A 194 -4.41 -22.03 -3.13
N ARG A 195 -4.04 -21.00 -2.37
CA ARG A 195 -4.78 -19.76 -2.18
C ARG A 195 -3.93 -18.57 -2.65
N LEU A 196 -4.14 -18.12 -3.87
CA LEU A 196 -3.41 -16.98 -4.42
C LEU A 196 -3.96 -15.68 -3.82
N SER A 197 -3.09 -14.82 -3.30
CA SER A 197 -3.46 -13.46 -2.90
C SER A 197 -3.89 -12.65 -4.14
N SER A 198 -4.71 -11.63 -3.95
CA SER A 198 -4.98 -10.70 -5.05
C SER A 198 -3.72 -9.88 -5.29
N ALA A 199 -3.38 -9.65 -6.57
CA ALA A 199 -2.13 -8.98 -7.02
C ALA A 199 -1.86 -7.58 -6.42
N TYR A 200 -2.79 -7.06 -5.61
CA TYR A 200 -2.75 -5.71 -5.06
C TYR A 200 -3.29 -5.61 -3.63
N HIS A 201 -3.33 -6.72 -2.87
CA HIS A 201 -3.69 -6.67 -1.46
C HIS A 201 -2.62 -7.26 -0.51
N PRO A 202 -1.50 -6.53 -0.31
CA PRO A 202 -0.47 -6.87 0.67
C PRO A 202 -1.03 -7.01 2.10
N GLN A 203 -2.13 -6.31 2.40
CA GLN A 203 -2.79 -6.35 3.71
C GLN A 203 -3.41 -7.70 4.06
N THR A 204 -3.64 -8.58 3.10
CA THR A 204 -4.15 -9.94 3.39
C THR A 204 -3.12 -10.75 4.17
N ASP A 205 -1.82 -10.41 4.05
CA ASP A 205 -0.77 -11.03 4.86
C ASP A 205 0.24 -10.02 5.40
N GLY A 206 -0.23 -8.99 6.10
CA GLY A 206 0.65 -8.05 6.81
C GLY A 206 1.56 -8.71 7.87
N GLN A 207 1.35 -10.00 8.17
CA GLN A 207 2.29 -10.80 8.96
C GLN A 207 3.53 -11.18 8.15
N PHE A 208 3.34 -11.48 6.86
CA PHE A 208 4.42 -11.76 5.93
C PHE A 208 5.21 -10.50 5.57
N GLU A 209 4.55 -9.35 5.38
CA GLU A 209 5.24 -8.06 5.19
C GLU A 209 6.20 -7.76 6.35
N ARG A 210 5.76 -7.96 7.60
CA ARG A 210 6.64 -7.80 8.77
C ARG A 210 7.79 -8.80 8.78
N THR A 211 7.57 -10.01 8.27
CA THR A 211 8.62 -11.04 8.17
C THR A 211 9.68 -10.63 7.16
N ILE A 212 9.28 -10.12 5.99
CA ILE A 212 10.20 -9.55 5.01
C ILE A 212 10.96 -8.37 5.62
N GLN A 213 10.28 -7.46 6.31
CA GLN A 213 10.94 -6.31 6.94
C GLN A 213 11.98 -6.74 7.97
N SER A 214 11.66 -7.69 8.85
CA SER A 214 12.64 -8.24 9.81
C SER A 214 13.81 -8.93 9.10
N LEU A 215 13.54 -9.66 8.01
CA LEU A 215 14.59 -10.27 7.19
C LEU A 215 15.50 -9.20 6.56
N GLU A 216 14.92 -8.15 5.98
CA GLU A 216 15.68 -7.03 5.41
C GLU A 216 16.57 -6.35 6.45
N ASP A 217 16.03 -6.06 7.64
CA ASP A 217 16.77 -5.40 8.70
C ASP A 217 17.92 -6.27 9.22
N LEU A 218 17.69 -7.57 9.41
CA LEU A 218 18.73 -8.53 9.80
C LEU A 218 19.83 -8.65 8.73
N LEU A 219 19.44 -8.80 7.45
CA LEU A 219 20.41 -8.89 6.36
C LEU A 219 21.22 -7.59 6.22
N ARG A 220 20.58 -6.42 6.36
CA ARG A 220 21.25 -5.13 6.31
C ARG A 220 22.26 -4.99 7.43
N ALA A 221 21.92 -5.39 8.66
CA ALA A 221 22.86 -5.40 9.78
C ALA A 221 24.07 -6.32 9.49
N CYS A 222 23.83 -7.56 9.04
CA CYS A 222 24.92 -8.50 8.75
C CYS A 222 25.87 -8.01 7.63
N ILE A 223 25.33 -7.37 6.60
CA ILE A 223 26.12 -6.83 5.48
C ILE A 223 26.92 -5.59 5.93
N LEU A 224 26.32 -4.71 6.74
CA LEU A 224 27.00 -3.52 7.27
C LEU A 224 28.15 -3.88 8.22
N ASP A 225 28.01 -4.95 9.00
CA ASP A 225 29.06 -5.48 9.88
C ASP A 225 30.10 -6.36 9.16
N HIS A 226 30.07 -6.39 7.82
CA HIS A 226 31.01 -7.13 6.97
C HIS A 226 31.10 -8.64 7.27
N LEU A 227 30.00 -9.27 7.70
CA LEU A 227 30.00 -10.69 8.10
C LEU A 227 30.07 -11.69 6.92
N GLY A 228 30.19 -11.20 5.68
CA GLY A 228 30.29 -12.03 4.48
C GLY A 228 29.20 -11.73 3.46
N SER A 229 28.97 -12.67 2.53
CA SER A 229 27.86 -12.54 1.57
C SER A 229 26.51 -12.79 2.26
N TRP A 230 25.44 -12.16 1.75
CA TRP A 230 24.09 -12.36 2.31
C TRP A 230 23.67 -13.84 2.29
N GLU A 231 24.13 -14.61 1.31
CA GLU A 231 23.83 -16.04 1.19
C GLU A 231 24.50 -16.87 2.29
N GLU A 232 25.74 -16.56 2.66
CA GLU A 232 26.45 -17.25 3.75
C GLU A 232 25.83 -16.94 5.11
N MET A 233 25.25 -15.76 5.26
CA MET A 233 24.59 -15.31 6.48
C MET A 233 23.18 -15.86 6.66
N LEU A 234 22.55 -16.38 5.59
CA LEU A 234 21.16 -16.86 5.65
C LEU A 234 20.89 -17.87 6.77
N PRO A 235 21.74 -18.89 7.03
CA PRO A 235 21.49 -19.83 8.14
C PRO A 235 21.48 -19.14 9.51
N LEU A 236 22.34 -18.13 9.71
CA LEU A 236 22.39 -17.36 10.96
C LEU A 236 21.18 -16.43 11.08
N VAL A 237 20.73 -15.85 9.97
CA VAL A 237 19.52 -15.02 9.93
C VAL A 237 18.27 -15.85 10.18
N ASP A 238 18.16 -17.03 9.57
CA ASP A 238 17.07 -17.99 9.80
C ASP A 238 17.03 -18.44 11.27
N PHE A 239 18.19 -18.77 11.83
CA PHE A 239 18.33 -19.10 13.24
C PHE A 239 17.92 -17.93 14.15
N THR A 240 18.38 -16.72 13.86
CA THR A 240 18.11 -15.52 14.68
C THR A 240 16.64 -15.14 14.63
N TYR A 241 16.03 -15.13 13.44
CA TYR A 241 14.60 -14.87 13.25
C TYR A 241 13.76 -15.87 14.03
N ASN A 242 14.01 -17.17 13.85
CA ASN A 242 13.22 -18.22 14.51
C ASN A 242 13.40 -18.24 16.05
N ASN A 243 14.46 -17.63 16.58
CA ASN A 243 14.71 -17.50 18.01
C ASN A 243 14.38 -16.12 18.59
N SER A 244 13.87 -15.20 17.77
CA SER A 244 13.43 -13.88 18.21
C SER A 244 12.01 -13.95 18.76
N PHE A 245 11.69 -13.11 19.74
CA PHE A 245 10.36 -13.09 20.36
C PHE A 245 9.32 -12.47 19.44
N HIS A 246 8.20 -13.15 19.23
CA HIS A 246 7.10 -12.66 18.38
C HIS A 246 5.87 -12.33 19.23
N ALA A 247 5.50 -11.04 19.29
CA ALA A 247 4.39 -10.57 20.11
C ALA A 247 3.01 -11.18 19.75
N SER A 248 2.81 -11.60 18.50
CA SER A 248 1.54 -12.20 18.03
C SER A 248 1.29 -13.60 18.59
N ILE A 249 2.35 -14.36 18.88
CA ILE A 249 2.30 -15.70 19.49
C ILE A 249 2.76 -15.69 20.95
N GLY A 250 3.45 -14.63 21.38
CA GLY A 250 3.93 -14.40 22.75
C GLY A 250 5.02 -15.38 23.19
N MET A 251 5.82 -15.87 22.23
CA MET A 251 7.00 -16.73 22.40
C MET A 251 7.85 -16.66 21.13
N THR A 252 8.95 -17.41 21.06
CA THR A 252 9.75 -17.51 19.82
C THR A 252 9.15 -18.52 18.85
N PRO A 253 9.31 -18.36 17.53
CA PRO A 253 8.89 -19.38 16.57
C PRO A 253 9.46 -20.78 16.83
N PHE A 254 10.72 -20.85 17.26
CA PHE A 254 11.37 -22.10 17.65
C PHE A 254 10.65 -22.77 18.83
N GLU A 255 10.32 -22.01 19.86
CA GLU A 255 9.58 -22.53 21.01
C GLU A 255 8.17 -22.97 20.63
N ALA A 256 7.49 -22.23 19.75
CA ALA A 256 6.18 -22.60 19.24
C ALA A 256 6.21 -23.92 18.44
N LEU A 257 7.27 -24.15 17.67
CA LEU A 257 7.43 -25.34 16.83
C LEU A 257 7.86 -26.59 17.61
N TYR A 258 8.93 -26.44 18.41
CA TYR A 258 9.60 -27.54 19.12
C TYR A 258 9.16 -27.69 20.58
N ARG A 259 8.36 -26.75 21.11
CA ARG A 259 7.83 -26.73 22.49
C ARG A 259 8.86 -26.59 23.60
N ARG A 260 10.11 -26.30 23.23
CA ARG A 260 11.23 -26.03 24.12
C ARG A 260 11.94 -24.78 23.64
N LYS A 261 12.55 -24.06 24.56
CA LYS A 261 13.43 -22.94 24.21
C LYS A 261 14.66 -23.49 23.50
N CYS A 262 15.18 -22.73 22.55
CA CYS A 262 16.43 -23.08 21.90
C CYS A 262 17.58 -23.01 22.91
N ARG A 263 18.45 -24.00 22.88
CA ARG A 263 19.68 -24.00 23.67
C ARG A 263 20.74 -23.24 22.89
N THR A 264 21.20 -22.13 23.43
CA THR A 264 22.31 -21.36 22.88
C THR A 264 23.40 -21.22 23.95
N PRO A 265 24.67 -20.99 23.59
CA PRO A 265 25.73 -20.72 24.57
C PRO A 265 25.40 -19.55 25.52
N LEU A 266 24.56 -18.61 25.07
CA LEU A 266 24.09 -17.46 25.86
C LEU A 266 22.90 -17.82 26.80
N CYS A 267 22.28 -18.98 26.63
CA CYS A 267 21.13 -19.45 27.41
C CYS A 267 21.17 -21.00 27.56
N TRP A 268 22.14 -21.50 28.33
CA TRP A 268 22.08 -22.86 28.88
C TRP A 268 21.05 -22.90 30.01
N PHE A 269 19.79 -23.20 29.67
CA PHE A 269 18.83 -23.60 30.69
C PHE A 269 19.36 -24.85 31.39
N LYS A 270 19.43 -24.81 32.73
CA LYS A 270 19.90 -25.93 33.56
C LYS A 270 19.16 -27.20 33.16
N GLU A 271 19.91 -28.25 32.87
CA GLU A 271 19.38 -29.61 32.77
C GLU A 271 18.64 -29.94 34.06
N GLY A 272 17.32 -30.12 33.95
CA GLY A 272 16.44 -30.23 35.12
C GLY A 272 14.96 -29.90 34.86
N GLU A 273 14.58 -29.34 33.70
CA GLU A 273 13.16 -29.38 33.30
C GLU A 273 12.75 -30.84 33.18
N SER A 274 11.89 -31.29 34.11
CA SER A 274 11.29 -32.63 34.14
C SER A 274 11.00 -33.10 32.74
N MET A 275 11.71 -34.13 32.29
CA MET A 275 11.41 -34.82 31.04
C MET A 275 10.07 -35.51 31.26
N MET A 276 8.98 -34.80 30.97
CA MET A 276 7.62 -35.30 31.04
C MET A 276 7.53 -36.41 30.00
N VAL A 277 7.27 -37.65 30.43
CA VAL A 277 7.06 -38.82 29.57
C VAL A 277 5.61 -39.23 29.70
N GLY A 278 4.92 -39.51 28.58
CA GLY A 278 3.54 -40.01 28.58
C GLY A 278 2.51 -39.12 27.85
N PRO A 279 1.21 -39.40 28.03
CA PRO A 279 0.09 -38.64 27.44
C PRO A 279 0.10 -37.13 27.79
N GLU A 280 0.77 -36.76 28.87
CA GLU A 280 0.95 -35.39 29.36
C GLU A 280 1.65 -34.51 28.31
N ILE A 281 2.57 -35.09 27.50
CA ILE A 281 3.20 -34.37 26.38
C ILE A 281 2.14 -33.95 25.36
N ILE A 282 1.19 -34.83 25.04
CA ILE A 282 0.12 -34.57 24.06
C ILE A 282 -0.87 -33.53 24.61
N LEU A 283 -1.16 -33.56 25.91
CA LEU A 283 -1.99 -32.55 26.57
C LEU A 283 -1.33 -31.16 26.57
N GLN A 284 -0.05 -31.07 26.98
CA GLN A 284 0.70 -29.81 26.92
C GLN A 284 0.83 -29.27 25.50
N THR A 285 0.97 -30.18 24.54
CA THR A 285 1.04 -29.87 23.12
C THR A 285 -0.22 -29.19 22.60
N THR A 286 -1.37 -29.81 22.88
CA THR A 286 -2.66 -29.30 22.45
C THR A 286 -2.97 -27.99 23.15
N GLU A 287 -2.59 -27.86 24.42
CA GLU A 287 -2.74 -26.63 25.20
C GLU A 287 -1.86 -25.49 24.67
N LYS A 288 -0.57 -25.73 24.38
CA LYS A 288 0.31 -24.70 23.77
C LYS A 288 -0.21 -24.24 22.40
N VAL A 289 -0.66 -25.17 21.56
CA VAL A 289 -1.26 -24.84 20.25
C VAL A 289 -2.51 -23.99 20.45
N LYS A 290 -3.37 -24.34 21.40
CA LYS A 290 -4.58 -23.59 21.74
C LYS A 290 -4.24 -22.17 22.22
N GLN A 291 -3.24 -22.02 23.10
CA GLN A 291 -2.77 -20.71 23.56
C GLN A 291 -2.25 -19.84 22.40
N ILE A 292 -1.47 -20.42 21.48
CA ILE A 292 -1.01 -19.71 20.27
C ILE A 292 -2.21 -19.26 19.43
N GLN A 293 -3.18 -20.14 19.22
CA GLN A 293 -4.40 -19.83 18.45
C GLN A 293 -5.22 -18.70 19.09
N GLU A 294 -5.41 -18.73 20.41
CA GLU A 294 -6.13 -17.70 21.15
C GLU A 294 -5.42 -16.34 21.07
N ARG A 295 -4.09 -16.32 21.24
CA ARG A 295 -3.28 -15.10 21.08
C ARG A 295 -3.34 -14.56 19.67
N MET A 296 -3.26 -15.42 18.67
CA MET A 296 -3.41 -15.04 17.26
C MET A 296 -4.80 -14.44 16.99
N LYS A 297 -5.87 -15.06 17.50
CA LYS A 297 -7.25 -14.53 17.37
C LYS A 297 -7.36 -13.16 18.03
N ALA A 298 -6.83 -12.98 19.25
CA ALA A 298 -6.84 -11.70 19.94
C ALA A 298 -6.02 -10.62 19.19
N ALA A 299 -4.87 -10.98 18.62
CA ALA A 299 -4.06 -10.09 17.79
C ALA A 299 -4.80 -9.69 16.50
N GLN A 300 -5.42 -10.64 15.81
CA GLN A 300 -6.24 -10.38 14.62
C GLN A 300 -7.44 -9.49 14.94
N SER A 301 -8.14 -9.72 16.06
CA SER A 301 -9.27 -8.88 16.50
C SER A 301 -8.85 -7.45 16.80
N ARG A 302 -7.70 -7.27 17.49
CA ARG A 302 -7.13 -5.93 17.68
C ARG A 302 -6.81 -5.28 16.35
N GLN A 303 -6.09 -5.96 15.45
CA GLN A 303 -5.74 -5.44 14.13
C GLN A 303 -6.98 -5.02 13.32
N LYS A 304 -8.02 -5.86 13.32
CA LYS A 304 -9.31 -5.57 12.65
C LYS A 304 -9.96 -4.32 13.23
N SER A 305 -10.07 -4.22 14.56
CA SER A 305 -10.67 -3.05 15.21
C SER A 305 -9.95 -1.73 14.85
N TYR A 306 -8.62 -1.75 14.72
CA TYR A 306 -7.85 -0.57 14.30
C TYR A 306 -7.97 -0.28 12.81
N ALA A 307 -7.91 -1.31 11.96
CA ALA A 307 -8.02 -1.17 10.52
C ALA A 307 -9.40 -0.67 10.11
N ASP A 308 -10.47 -1.24 10.67
CA ASP A 308 -11.84 -0.95 10.29
C ASP A 308 -12.27 0.47 10.69
N LYS A 309 -11.71 1.07 11.74
CA LYS A 309 -11.93 2.50 12.09
C LYS A 309 -11.58 3.45 10.94
N ARG A 310 -10.62 3.07 10.08
CA ARG A 310 -10.15 3.85 8.94
C ARG A 310 -10.78 3.44 7.62
N ARG A 311 -11.74 2.51 7.63
CA ARG A 311 -12.41 1.98 6.44
C ARG A 311 -13.92 2.16 6.50
N LYS A 312 -14.58 1.99 5.35
CA LYS A 312 -16.04 1.94 5.25
C LYS A 312 -16.47 0.55 4.74
N PRO A 313 -17.59 0.00 5.23
CA PRO A 313 -18.22 -1.11 4.54
C PRO A 313 -18.61 -0.65 3.13
N LEU A 314 -18.33 -1.47 2.14
CA LEU A 314 -18.69 -1.25 0.75
C LEU A 314 -19.02 -2.60 0.16
N GLU A 315 -20.20 -2.71 -0.43
CA GLU A 315 -20.67 -3.93 -1.06
C GLU A 315 -21.32 -3.59 -2.39
N PHE A 316 -21.33 -4.56 -3.28
CA PHE A 316 -21.96 -4.48 -4.58
C PHE A 316 -22.77 -5.74 -4.87
N SER A 317 -23.77 -5.63 -5.73
CA SER A 317 -24.59 -6.76 -6.17
C SER A 317 -24.20 -7.23 -7.56
N GLU A 318 -24.47 -8.51 -7.86
CA GLU A 318 -24.30 -9.05 -9.21
C GLU A 318 -25.21 -8.29 -10.18
N GLY A 319 -24.67 -7.95 -11.36
CA GLY A 319 -25.34 -7.11 -12.35
C GLY A 319 -25.19 -5.60 -12.15
N GLU A 320 -24.70 -5.12 -11.00
CA GLU A 320 -24.34 -3.71 -10.85
C GLU A 320 -23.11 -3.36 -11.71
N TYR A 321 -23.01 -2.09 -12.11
CA TYR A 321 -21.88 -1.57 -12.86
C TYR A 321 -20.94 -0.78 -11.96
N VAL A 322 -19.65 -0.92 -12.20
CA VAL A 322 -18.60 -0.28 -11.44
C VAL A 322 -17.49 0.25 -12.34
N PHE A 323 -16.84 1.33 -11.91
CA PHE A 323 -15.57 1.74 -12.48
C PHE A 323 -14.40 1.05 -11.80
N LEU A 324 -13.34 0.81 -12.58
CA LEU A 324 -12.05 0.33 -12.07
C LEU A 324 -11.10 1.50 -11.82
N LYS A 325 -10.50 1.56 -10.63
CA LYS A 325 -9.52 2.59 -10.24
C LYS A 325 -8.16 2.35 -10.91
N VAL A 326 -7.56 3.41 -11.44
CA VAL A 326 -6.21 3.41 -12.02
C VAL A 326 -5.24 4.13 -11.08
N THR A 327 -4.16 3.46 -10.65
CA THR A 327 -3.12 4.07 -9.79
C THR A 327 -1.75 4.12 -10.47
N PRO A 328 -0.92 5.16 -10.24
CA PRO A 328 0.35 5.34 -10.97
C PRO A 328 1.43 4.29 -10.66
N THR A 329 1.46 3.80 -9.42
CA THR A 329 2.37 2.74 -8.94
C THR A 329 1.85 1.34 -9.21
N THR A 330 0.55 1.21 -9.50
CA THR A 330 -0.08 -0.06 -9.85
C THR A 330 -0.13 -0.15 -11.37
N GLY A 331 0.88 -0.78 -11.96
CA GLY A 331 0.68 -1.36 -13.27
C GLY A 331 -0.45 -2.38 -13.14
N VAL A 332 -1.67 -1.97 -13.45
CA VAL A 332 -2.86 -2.80 -13.72
C VAL A 332 -2.49 -3.68 -14.92
N GLY A 333 -1.74 -4.76 -14.66
CA GLY A 333 -0.76 -5.27 -15.61
C GLY A 333 0.22 -4.18 -16.07
N ARG A 334 1.22 -4.48 -16.88
CA ARG A 334 2.02 -3.43 -17.53
C ARG A 334 1.20 -2.57 -18.54
N ALA A 335 -0.14 -2.65 -18.51
CA ALA A 335 -1.06 -2.24 -19.55
C ALA A 335 -1.61 -0.81 -19.42
N ILE A 336 -1.71 -0.24 -18.20
CA ILE A 336 -2.32 1.08 -18.01
C ILE A 336 -1.42 1.96 -17.13
N LYS A 337 -0.56 2.77 -17.76
CA LYS A 337 0.15 3.86 -17.06
C LYS A 337 -0.74 5.10 -17.01
N ALA A 338 -1.18 5.48 -15.82
CA ALA A 338 -1.87 6.76 -15.62
C ALA A 338 -0.87 7.93 -15.77
N LYS A 339 -0.96 8.69 -16.87
CA LYS A 339 -0.35 10.03 -16.95
C LYS A 339 -1.11 10.98 -16.01
N LYS A 340 -0.50 12.12 -15.64
CA LYS A 340 -1.09 13.09 -14.67
C LYS A 340 -2.54 13.49 -15.00
N LEU A 341 -2.87 13.62 -16.28
CA LEU A 341 -4.18 14.05 -16.79
C LEU A 341 -5.11 12.89 -17.20
N ASN A 342 -4.70 11.63 -17.05
CA ASN A 342 -5.58 10.51 -17.38
C ASN A 342 -6.73 10.39 -16.35
N PRO A 343 -7.90 9.88 -16.77
CA PRO A 343 -8.97 9.50 -15.86
C PRO A 343 -8.44 8.61 -14.73
N LYS A 344 -8.91 8.87 -13.50
CA LYS A 344 -8.57 8.06 -12.32
C LYS A 344 -9.36 6.77 -12.26
N PHE A 345 -10.47 6.72 -12.99
CA PHE A 345 -11.38 5.58 -13.09
C PHE A 345 -11.69 5.32 -14.56
N ILE A 346 -11.72 4.06 -14.95
CA ILE A 346 -11.96 3.61 -16.33
C ILE A 346 -13.13 2.64 -16.41
N GLY A 347 -13.83 2.70 -17.54
CA GLY A 347 -14.87 1.74 -17.94
C GLY A 347 -16.07 1.66 -17.01
N SER A 348 -17.20 1.18 -17.51
CA SER A 348 -18.30 0.73 -16.65
C SER A 348 -18.41 -0.78 -16.82
N TYR A 349 -17.80 -1.50 -15.90
CA TYR A 349 -17.76 -2.96 -15.96
C TYR A 349 -18.86 -3.54 -15.09
N GLN A 350 -19.57 -4.51 -15.64
CA GLN A 350 -20.60 -5.23 -14.90
C GLN A 350 -19.94 -6.18 -13.90
N ILE A 351 -20.49 -6.26 -12.69
CA ILE A 351 -20.12 -7.28 -11.73
C ILE A 351 -20.75 -8.60 -12.16
N LEU A 352 -19.90 -9.56 -12.52
CA LEU A 352 -20.30 -10.90 -12.90
C LEU A 352 -20.63 -11.74 -11.68
N LYS A 353 -19.77 -11.67 -10.66
CA LYS A 353 -19.88 -12.55 -9.48
C LYS A 353 -19.27 -11.94 -8.23
N ARG A 354 -19.90 -12.16 -7.08
CA ARG A 354 -19.27 -11.92 -5.76
C ARG A 354 -18.40 -13.12 -5.36
N ILE A 355 -17.08 -12.97 -5.38
CA ILE A 355 -16.12 -14.04 -5.02
C ILE A 355 -15.97 -14.17 -3.50
N GLY A 356 -16.08 -13.04 -2.78
CA GLY A 356 -16.04 -13.01 -1.33
C GLY A 356 -16.57 -11.69 -0.77
N PRO A 357 -16.40 -11.44 0.54
CA PRO A 357 -16.92 -10.23 1.18
C PRO A 357 -16.39 -8.94 0.54
N VAL A 358 -15.13 -8.96 0.11
CA VAL A 358 -14.40 -7.79 -0.41
C VAL A 358 -13.81 -7.99 -1.81
N ALA A 359 -14.13 -9.09 -2.50
CA ALA A 359 -13.58 -9.43 -3.80
C ALA A 359 -14.70 -9.72 -4.81
N TYR A 360 -14.63 -9.06 -5.96
CA TYR A 360 -15.65 -9.09 -7.00
C TYR A 360 -15.03 -9.38 -8.36
N GLN A 361 -15.67 -10.26 -9.13
CA GLN A 361 -15.32 -10.53 -10.51
C GLN A 361 -16.08 -9.58 -11.43
N ILE A 362 -15.39 -8.89 -12.33
CA ILE A 362 -15.98 -7.93 -13.26
C ILE A 362 -15.79 -8.35 -14.72
N ALA A 363 -16.71 -7.94 -15.59
CA ALA A 363 -16.63 -8.18 -17.02
C ALA A 363 -15.56 -7.29 -17.66
N LEU A 364 -14.31 -7.77 -17.67
CA LEU A 364 -13.22 -7.07 -18.35
C LEU A 364 -13.33 -7.22 -19.87
N PRO A 365 -13.10 -6.14 -20.64
CA PRO A 365 -13.08 -6.19 -22.10
C PRO A 365 -11.82 -6.90 -22.62
N SER A 366 -11.86 -7.35 -23.87
CA SER A 366 -10.78 -8.14 -24.49
C SER A 366 -9.41 -7.45 -24.48
N PHE A 367 -9.37 -6.11 -24.58
CA PHE A 367 -8.12 -5.34 -24.49
C PHE A 367 -7.48 -5.33 -23.09
N LEU A 368 -8.24 -5.70 -22.04
CA LEU A 368 -7.75 -5.89 -20.67
C LEU A 368 -7.66 -7.37 -20.28
N SER A 369 -7.71 -8.30 -21.23
CA SER A 369 -7.64 -9.76 -20.97
C SER A 369 -6.37 -10.20 -20.22
N ASN A 370 -5.29 -9.43 -20.31
CA ASN A 370 -4.05 -9.69 -19.57
C ASN A 370 -4.18 -9.43 -18.05
N LEU A 371 -5.23 -8.72 -17.63
CA LEU A 371 -5.52 -8.43 -16.25
C LEU A 371 -6.47 -9.48 -15.69
N HIS A 372 -6.23 -9.93 -14.47
CA HIS A 372 -7.19 -10.79 -13.80
C HIS A 372 -8.44 -9.98 -13.45
N ASP A 373 -9.59 -10.56 -13.77
CA ASP A 373 -10.93 -10.01 -13.62
C ASP A 373 -11.48 -9.91 -12.18
N VAL A 374 -10.69 -10.28 -11.15
CA VAL A 374 -11.11 -10.25 -9.74
C VAL A 374 -10.38 -9.16 -9.00
N PHE A 375 -11.14 -8.19 -8.50
CA PHE A 375 -10.64 -6.99 -7.84
C PHE A 375 -11.13 -6.88 -6.42
N HIS A 376 -10.30 -6.27 -5.58
CA HIS A 376 -10.71 -5.89 -4.24
C HIS A 376 -11.67 -4.69 -4.32
N VAL A 377 -12.67 -4.65 -3.44
CA VAL A 377 -13.73 -3.62 -3.40
C VAL A 377 -13.20 -2.19 -3.33
N SER A 378 -12.02 -1.97 -2.73
CA SER A 378 -11.37 -0.65 -2.66
C SER A 378 -10.86 -0.12 -4.02
N GLN A 379 -10.76 -0.98 -5.02
CA GLN A 379 -10.38 -0.64 -6.40
C GLN A 379 -11.59 -0.38 -7.29
N LEU A 380 -12.80 -0.59 -6.77
CA LEU A 380 -14.05 -0.44 -7.49
C LEU A 380 -14.80 0.78 -6.98
N ARG A 381 -15.48 1.48 -7.89
CA ARG A 381 -16.37 2.60 -7.58
C ARG A 381 -17.73 2.33 -8.21
N LYS A 382 -18.82 2.56 -7.47
CA LYS A 382 -20.18 2.40 -8.01
C LYS A 382 -20.38 3.32 -9.21
N TYR A 383 -20.87 2.78 -10.32
CA TYR A 383 -21.32 3.59 -11.46
C TYR A 383 -22.75 4.06 -11.19
N ILE A 384 -22.96 5.37 -11.22
CA ILE A 384 -24.29 5.97 -11.19
C ILE A 384 -24.70 6.18 -12.65
N ARG A 385 -25.68 5.38 -13.09
CA ARG A 385 -26.20 5.43 -14.45
C ARG A 385 -27.08 6.65 -14.64
N ASP A 386 -26.91 7.31 -15.77
CA ASP A 386 -27.82 8.33 -16.29
C ASP A 386 -28.36 7.87 -17.65
N SER A 387 -29.59 8.23 -18.00
CA SER A 387 -30.18 7.89 -19.29
C SER A 387 -29.44 8.54 -20.47
N SER A 388 -28.73 9.64 -20.24
CA SER A 388 -27.93 10.33 -21.27
C SER A 388 -26.55 9.70 -21.50
N HIS A 389 -26.12 8.76 -20.66
CA HIS A 389 -24.82 8.12 -20.82
C HIS A 389 -24.83 7.11 -21.97
N VAL A 390 -24.13 7.43 -23.04
CA VAL A 390 -23.68 6.42 -24.01
C VAL A 390 -22.53 5.66 -23.35
N VAL A 391 -22.68 4.35 -23.17
CA VAL A 391 -21.60 3.46 -22.68
C VAL A 391 -20.59 3.29 -23.82
N GLU A 392 -19.82 4.33 -24.10
CA GLU A 392 -18.66 4.22 -24.98
C GLU A 392 -17.57 3.47 -24.22
N MET A 393 -17.06 2.39 -24.82
CA MET A 393 -15.89 1.71 -24.31
C MET A 393 -14.72 2.68 -24.41
N ASP A 394 -14.09 3.02 -23.27
CA ASP A 394 -12.88 3.85 -23.27
C ASP A 394 -11.85 3.14 -24.18
N GLU A 395 -11.57 3.70 -25.37
CA GLU A 395 -10.50 3.26 -26.25
C GLU A 395 -9.16 3.61 -25.59
N VAL A 396 -8.77 2.83 -24.58
CA VAL A 396 -7.40 2.87 -24.09
C VAL A 396 -6.56 2.24 -25.20
N GLN A 397 -5.86 3.07 -25.97
CA GLN A 397 -4.90 2.61 -26.97
C GLN A 397 -3.76 1.83 -26.29
N VAL A 398 -3.93 0.51 -26.14
CA VAL A 398 -2.88 -0.40 -25.69
C VAL A 398 -2.21 -0.99 -26.93
N ARG A 399 -0.91 -0.70 -27.15
CA ARG A 399 -0.12 -1.43 -28.17
C ARG A 399 0.15 -2.87 -27.72
N LYS A 400 0.22 -3.80 -28.68
CA LYS A 400 0.25 -5.27 -28.48
C LYS A 400 1.47 -5.82 -27.72
N ASP A 401 2.51 -5.02 -27.48
CA ASP A 401 3.79 -5.42 -26.89
C ASP A 401 4.18 -4.63 -25.62
N LEU A 402 3.40 -3.63 -25.21
CA LEU A 402 3.58 -2.87 -23.97
C LEU A 402 4.98 -2.24 -23.74
N THR A 403 5.77 -2.04 -24.80
CA THR A 403 6.99 -1.23 -24.80
C THR A 403 6.81 0.00 -25.69
N TYR A 404 7.28 1.16 -25.21
CA TYR A 404 7.42 2.37 -26.02
C TYR A 404 8.91 2.70 -26.09
N GLU A 405 9.57 2.35 -27.19
CA GLU A 405 10.82 3.03 -27.56
C GLU A 405 10.46 4.40 -28.11
N LYS A 406 10.79 5.44 -27.35
CA LYS A 406 10.85 6.79 -27.87
C LYS A 406 12.18 6.87 -28.61
N ARG A 407 12.18 6.77 -29.94
CA ARG A 407 13.42 6.94 -30.72
C ARG A 407 13.86 8.40 -30.59
N PRO A 408 15.13 8.68 -30.25
CA PRO A 408 15.62 10.05 -30.21
C PRO A 408 15.43 10.68 -31.59
N ILE A 409 14.77 11.84 -31.66
CA ILE A 409 14.54 12.54 -32.95
C ILE A 409 15.84 13.21 -33.39
N ALA A 410 16.49 13.92 -32.47
CA ALA A 410 17.76 14.59 -32.69
C ALA A 410 18.46 14.86 -31.35
N VAL A 411 19.80 14.88 -31.39
CA VAL A 411 20.61 15.49 -30.33
C VAL A 411 20.66 16.99 -30.60
N ILE A 412 20.19 17.78 -29.64
CA ILE A 412 20.06 19.23 -29.78
C ILE A 412 21.14 20.01 -29.04
N ASP A 413 21.86 19.39 -28.09
CA ASP A 413 22.92 20.08 -27.31
C ASP A 413 23.88 19.09 -26.63
N HIS A 414 25.07 19.54 -26.25
CA HIS A 414 26.09 18.77 -25.52
C HIS A 414 26.58 19.53 -24.28
N LYS A 415 26.74 18.84 -23.15
CA LYS A 415 27.21 19.44 -21.90
C LYS A 415 28.18 18.52 -21.16
N LEU A 416 29.27 19.09 -20.67
CA LEU A 416 30.24 18.41 -19.84
C LEU A 416 29.96 18.74 -18.37
N LYS A 417 29.79 17.71 -17.52
CA LYS A 417 29.53 17.87 -16.08
C LYS A 417 30.60 17.16 -15.28
N GLU A 418 31.32 17.91 -14.45
CA GLU A 418 32.30 17.36 -13.52
C GLU A 418 31.65 16.99 -12.19
N LEU A 419 31.81 15.74 -11.76
CA LEU A 419 31.34 15.25 -10.47
C LEU A 419 32.42 14.36 -9.86
N ARG A 420 32.90 14.72 -8.66
CA ARG A 420 33.87 13.95 -7.85
C ARG A 420 35.11 13.49 -8.66
N GLY A 421 35.72 14.42 -9.39
CA GLY A 421 36.94 14.17 -10.19
C GLY A 421 36.74 13.37 -11.48
N LYS A 422 35.49 13.09 -11.88
CA LYS A 422 35.16 12.46 -13.16
C LYS A 422 34.34 13.40 -14.03
N SER A 423 34.72 13.51 -15.29
CA SER A 423 34.01 14.28 -16.33
C SER A 423 32.99 13.41 -17.05
N ILE A 424 31.70 13.75 -16.94
CA ILE A 424 30.59 13.04 -17.59
C ILE A 424 30.09 13.89 -18.76
N LYS A 425 30.08 13.30 -19.96
CA LYS A 425 29.50 13.93 -21.15
C LYS A 425 28.00 13.63 -21.21
N LEU A 426 27.19 14.68 -21.30
CA LEU A 426 25.74 14.62 -21.43
C LEU A 426 25.34 15.15 -22.81
N VAL A 427 24.32 14.52 -23.40
CA VAL A 427 23.67 14.95 -24.63
C VAL A 427 22.22 15.32 -24.32
N LYS A 428 21.74 16.42 -24.88
CA LYS A 428 20.34 16.82 -24.76
C LYS A 428 19.58 16.22 -25.93
N ILE A 429 18.64 15.33 -25.65
CA ILE A 429 17.88 14.59 -26.65
C ILE A 429 16.49 15.21 -26.77
N LEU A 430 16.10 15.55 -27.99
CA LEU A 430 14.72 15.93 -28.31
C LEU A 430 13.89 14.67 -28.55
N TRP A 431 12.87 14.49 -27.73
CA TRP A 431 12.00 13.31 -27.77
C TRP A 431 10.73 13.52 -28.58
N ASP A 432 10.32 14.77 -28.75
CA ASP A 432 9.10 15.14 -29.46
C ASP A 432 9.22 16.57 -30.01
N ALA A 433 9.15 16.70 -31.34
CA ALA A 433 9.24 17.98 -32.03
C ALA A 433 8.00 18.86 -31.85
N ALA A 434 6.82 18.26 -31.56
CA ALA A 434 5.57 19.00 -31.40
C ALA A 434 5.45 19.63 -30.00
N THR A 435 5.98 18.96 -28.97
CA THR A 435 5.90 19.43 -27.58
C THR A 435 7.19 20.09 -27.07
N GLY A 436 8.30 19.96 -27.80
CA GLY A 436 9.61 20.49 -27.39
C GLY A 436 10.21 19.74 -26.19
N GLU A 437 9.70 18.55 -25.87
CA GLU A 437 10.16 17.76 -24.73
C GLU A 437 11.59 17.25 -24.96
N ALA A 438 12.53 17.73 -24.14
CA ALA A 438 13.94 17.34 -24.22
C ALA A 438 14.54 17.07 -22.84
N THR A 439 15.35 16.01 -22.71
CA THR A 439 16.07 15.66 -21.48
C THR A 439 17.58 15.53 -21.72
N TRP A 440 18.36 15.68 -20.66
CA TRP A 440 19.82 15.48 -20.67
C TRP A 440 20.14 14.04 -20.28
N GLU A 441 20.72 13.29 -21.22
CA GLU A 441 21.10 11.89 -21.03
C GLU A 441 22.62 11.72 -21.15
N ILE A 442 23.16 10.59 -20.68
CA ILE A 442 24.59 10.30 -20.73
C ILE A 442 24.98 9.87 -22.15
N GLU A 443 25.97 10.53 -22.75
CA GLU A 443 26.38 10.32 -24.14
C GLU A 443 26.71 8.85 -24.46
N SER A 444 27.29 8.10 -23.50
CA SER A 444 27.63 6.69 -23.69
C SER A 444 26.42 5.75 -23.85
N GLN A 445 25.21 6.19 -23.51
CA GLN A 445 23.97 5.41 -23.69
C GLN A 445 23.34 5.59 -25.08
N PHE A 446 23.80 6.58 -25.86
CA PHE A 446 23.24 6.95 -27.16
C PHE A 446 24.30 6.94 -28.28
N LYS A 447 25.45 6.31 -28.02
CA LYS A 447 26.40 5.94 -29.07
C LYS A 447 25.86 4.72 -29.81
N GLU A 448 25.38 4.93 -31.03
CA GLU A 448 25.41 3.90 -32.08
C GLU A 448 26.80 3.87 -32.72
#